data_AF-A0A915XX47-F1
#
_entry.id   AF-A0A915XX47-F1
#
_cell.length_a   1.000
_cell.length_b   1.000
_cell.length_c   1.000
_cell.angle_alpha   90.00
_cell.angle_beta   90.00
_cell.angle_gamma   90.00
#
_symmetry.space_group_name_H-M   'P 1'
#
loop_
_entity.id
_entity.type
_entity.pdbx_description
1 polymer ?
#
loop_
_entity_poly.entity_id
_entity_poly.type
_entity_poly.pdbx_seq_one_letter_code
_entity_poly.pdbx_strand_id
1 'polypeptide(L)'
;MHATLPPPAEAHAPAGARLLYQSAHALVYERRFYSDDPLAAQEFESDTDWAEFVLSLRPPDAEHLVCPRTLRSDVRYLHHHLVARLSPDYLRRLLAPESARVLPELQPFVRDGAPFPRTLYLLVDNPLLHGVVESLLMPPPVGSLRLFYEGKLRELVAFLCFAEPEVVAVQDDARLRDALEYLQQHLSDPNALQKVSERLCVSPRQCQRLFRVAMGCSPSEYLTELRLRRAATLLVSTNLSVSEIALEVGYLSLSHFSRVFRERFGKTPRAFRHAPTVKVDELTLK
;
A
#
# COMPACT_ATOMS: atom_id res chain seq x y z
N MET A 1 -26.01 -32.47 3.04
CA MET A 1 -25.07 -32.86 1.96
C MET A 1 -24.13 -31.68 1.75
N HIS A 2 -22.93 -31.71 2.32
CA HIS A 2 -21.93 -30.66 2.10
C HIS A 2 -21.30 -30.88 0.72
N ALA A 3 -21.68 -30.06 -0.26
CA ALA A 3 -20.98 -30.00 -1.53
C ALA A 3 -19.52 -29.59 -1.22
N THR A 4 -18.60 -30.53 -1.39
CA THR A 4 -17.17 -30.26 -1.32
C THR A 4 -16.82 -29.58 -2.63
N LEU A 5 -16.42 -28.31 -2.60
CA LEU A 5 -15.91 -27.64 -3.80
C LEU A 5 -14.64 -28.38 -4.25
N PRO A 6 -14.39 -28.50 -5.57
CA PRO A 6 -13.15 -29.07 -6.06
C PRO A 6 -11.95 -28.28 -5.49
N PRO A 7 -10.80 -28.94 -5.26
CA PRO A 7 -9.60 -28.21 -4.84
C PRO A 7 -9.30 -27.12 -5.87
N PRO A 8 -8.93 -25.90 -5.44
CA PRO A 8 -8.58 -24.83 -6.36
C PRO A 8 -7.45 -25.27 -7.30
N ALA A 9 -7.39 -24.71 -8.50
CA ALA A 9 -6.29 -24.94 -9.44
C ALA A 9 -4.92 -24.69 -8.75
N GLU A 10 -3.87 -25.38 -9.18
CA GLU A 10 -2.54 -25.24 -8.57
C GLU A 10 -2.12 -23.76 -8.53
N ALA A 11 -2.12 -23.17 -7.33
CA ALA A 11 -1.74 -21.79 -7.16
C ALA A 11 -0.25 -21.65 -7.43
N HIS A 12 0.11 -20.85 -8.43
CA HIS A 12 1.50 -20.52 -8.70
C HIS A 12 1.81 -19.10 -8.23
N ALA A 13 3.02 -18.91 -7.69
CA ALA A 13 3.51 -17.56 -7.41
C ALA A 13 3.67 -16.80 -8.75
N PRO A 14 3.29 -15.52 -8.81
CA PRO A 14 3.43 -14.74 -10.03
C PRO A 14 4.89 -14.60 -10.44
N ALA A 15 5.13 -14.33 -11.73
CA ALA A 15 6.48 -14.14 -12.25
C ALA A 15 7.23 -13.04 -11.48
N GLY A 16 8.48 -13.31 -11.09
CA GLY A 16 9.32 -12.39 -10.30
C GLY A 16 9.04 -12.39 -8.80
N ALA A 17 8.04 -13.13 -8.31
CA ALA A 17 7.88 -13.40 -6.88
C ALA A 17 8.80 -14.53 -6.41
N ARG A 18 9.28 -14.42 -5.17
CA ARG A 18 10.00 -15.49 -4.48
C ARG A 18 8.99 -16.37 -3.76
N LEU A 19 8.80 -17.59 -4.26
CA LEU A 19 8.00 -18.60 -3.58
C LEU A 19 8.64 -18.97 -2.23
N LEU A 20 7.84 -18.95 -1.17
CA LEU A 20 8.27 -19.30 0.19
C LEU A 20 7.66 -20.64 0.64
N TYR A 21 6.39 -20.87 0.33
CA TYR A 21 5.69 -22.10 0.70
C TYR A 21 4.51 -22.40 -0.24
N GLN A 22 4.24 -23.67 -0.51
CA GLN A 22 3.09 -24.13 -1.27
C GLN A 22 2.56 -25.46 -0.72
N SER A 23 1.24 -25.57 -0.65
CA SER A 23 0.50 -26.80 -0.32
C SER A 23 -0.86 -26.81 -1.04
N ALA A 24 -1.64 -27.88 -0.85
CA ALA A 24 -3.00 -27.96 -1.38
C ALA A 24 -3.97 -26.90 -0.83
N HIS A 25 -3.62 -26.22 0.27
CA HIS A 25 -4.50 -25.26 0.94
C HIS A 25 -3.88 -23.88 1.15
N ALA A 26 -2.60 -23.70 0.83
CA ALA A 26 -1.90 -22.46 1.06
C ALA A 26 -0.80 -22.20 0.03
N LEU A 27 -0.60 -20.94 -0.32
CA LEU A 27 0.55 -20.45 -1.08
C LEU A 27 1.08 -19.19 -0.39
N VAL A 28 2.39 -19.13 -0.15
CA VAL A 28 3.05 -17.98 0.46
C VAL A 28 4.22 -17.56 -0.41
N TYR A 29 4.27 -16.28 -0.77
CA TYR A 29 5.36 -15.73 -1.56
C TYR A 29 5.70 -14.29 -1.17
N GLU A 30 6.94 -13.92 -1.44
CA GLU A 30 7.44 -12.56 -1.31
C GLU A 30 7.46 -11.90 -2.68
N ARG A 31 6.88 -10.70 -2.79
CA ARG A 31 6.89 -9.88 -4.01
C ARG A 31 7.63 -8.58 -3.73
N ARG A 32 8.64 -8.28 -4.56
CA ARG A 32 9.38 -7.02 -4.55
C ARG A 32 9.39 -6.45 -5.96
N PHE A 33 8.88 -5.24 -6.15
CA PHE A 33 8.83 -4.61 -7.47
C PHE A 33 8.84 -3.10 -7.33
N TYR A 34 9.37 -2.48 -8.37
CA TYR A 34 9.41 -1.04 -8.53
C TYR A 34 8.28 -0.63 -9.47
N SER A 35 7.52 0.40 -9.10
CA SER A 35 6.48 0.96 -9.97
C SER A 35 6.56 2.48 -10.01
N ASP A 36 6.28 3.05 -11.19
CA ASP A 36 6.03 4.48 -11.34
C ASP A 36 4.59 4.84 -10.91
N ASP A 37 3.67 3.87 -10.99
CA ASP A 37 2.30 3.97 -10.50
C ASP A 37 2.21 3.37 -9.08
N PRO A 38 1.95 4.18 -8.05
CA PRO A 38 1.82 3.69 -6.69
C PRO A 38 0.59 2.78 -6.47
N LEU A 39 -0.38 2.78 -7.40
CA LEU A 39 -1.52 1.84 -7.40
C LEU A 39 -1.25 0.52 -8.12
N ALA A 40 -0.19 0.43 -8.95
CA ALA A 40 0.16 -0.84 -9.60
C ALA A 40 0.49 -1.95 -8.60
N ALA A 41 0.76 -1.57 -7.35
CA ALA A 41 0.92 -2.51 -6.26
C ALA A 41 -0.34 -3.25 -5.85
N GLN A 42 -1.49 -2.74 -6.29
CA GLN A 42 -2.80 -3.32 -6.10
C GLN A 42 -3.31 -4.10 -7.29
N GLU A 43 -2.61 -4.02 -8.43
CA GLU A 43 -2.84 -4.87 -9.59
C GLU A 43 -2.30 -6.27 -9.28
N PHE A 44 -3.15 -7.09 -8.66
CA PHE A 44 -2.99 -8.53 -8.60
C PHE A 44 -3.78 -9.14 -9.74
N GLU A 45 -3.15 -10.07 -10.50
CA GLU A 45 -3.91 -10.98 -11.36
C GLU A 45 -4.90 -11.71 -10.47
N SER A 46 -6.17 -11.35 -10.61
CA SER A 46 -7.24 -11.80 -9.73
C SER A 46 -7.52 -13.28 -10.00
N ASP A 47 -6.82 -14.15 -9.29
CA ASP A 47 -7.19 -15.55 -9.21
C ASP A 47 -8.32 -15.67 -8.19
N THR A 48 -9.57 -15.71 -8.67
CA THR A 48 -10.79 -15.68 -7.83
C THR A 48 -10.95 -16.90 -6.94
N ASP A 49 -10.09 -17.90 -7.10
CA ASP A 49 -10.19 -19.20 -6.45
C ASP A 49 -9.53 -19.22 -5.06
N TRP A 50 -8.79 -18.17 -4.70
CA TRP A 50 -8.01 -18.10 -3.46
C TRP A 50 -8.41 -16.92 -2.57
N ALA A 51 -8.38 -17.14 -1.26
CA ALA A 51 -8.46 -16.06 -0.28
C ALA A 51 -7.08 -15.42 -0.12
N GLU A 52 -6.90 -14.22 -0.67
CA GLU A 52 -5.61 -13.52 -0.70
C GLU A 52 -5.47 -12.49 0.42
N PHE A 53 -4.38 -12.62 1.18
CA PHE A 53 -3.94 -11.68 2.19
C PHE A 53 -2.61 -11.05 1.77
N VAL A 54 -2.60 -9.73 1.61
CA VAL A 54 -1.41 -8.95 1.27
C VAL A 54 -0.94 -8.22 2.52
N LEU A 55 0.22 -8.61 3.02
CA LEU A 55 0.88 -7.96 4.15
C LEU A 55 1.93 -7.00 3.61
N SER A 56 1.68 -5.70 3.77
CA SER A 56 2.63 -4.66 3.38
C SER A 56 3.71 -4.52 4.45
N LEU A 57 4.97 -4.72 4.05
CA LEU A 57 6.09 -4.87 4.99
C LEU A 57 6.89 -3.60 5.21
N ARG A 58 6.44 -2.50 4.60
CA ARG A 58 7.08 -1.20 4.75
C ARG A 58 6.15 -0.27 5.50
N PRO A 59 6.58 0.27 6.66
CA PRO A 59 5.98 1.48 7.17
C PRO A 59 6.29 2.64 6.20
N PRO A 60 5.32 3.53 5.96
CA PRO A 60 5.51 4.84 5.37
C PRO A 60 6.45 5.77 6.15
N ASP A 61 7.74 5.48 6.27
CA ASP A 61 8.64 6.56 6.69
C ASP A 61 8.78 7.56 5.55
N ALA A 62 8.58 8.84 5.86
CA ALA A 62 8.69 9.96 4.90
C ALA A 62 10.06 10.01 4.17
N GLU A 63 11.10 9.38 4.74
CA GLU A 63 12.42 9.25 4.11
C GLU A 63 12.46 8.25 2.94
N HIS A 64 11.49 7.32 2.84
CA HIS A 64 11.44 6.26 1.83
C HIS A 64 10.52 6.54 0.64
N LEU A 65 9.85 7.71 0.61
CA LEU A 65 9.35 8.31 -0.64
C LEU A 65 10.50 8.76 -1.57
N VAL A 66 11.75 8.53 -1.14
CA VAL A 66 12.96 8.78 -1.89
C VAL A 66 13.80 7.50 -1.89
N CYS A 67 14.04 6.96 -3.09
CA CYS A 67 15.03 5.90 -3.33
C CYS A 67 16.35 6.25 -2.59
N PRO A 68 16.98 5.31 -1.85
CA PRO A 68 18.15 5.61 -1.03
C PRO A 68 19.32 6.12 -1.86
N ARG A 69 19.48 7.45 -1.88
CA ARG A 69 20.64 8.34 -2.12
C ARG A 69 21.85 7.92 -2.98
N THR A 70 21.84 6.82 -3.72
CA THR A 70 23.05 6.35 -4.43
C THR A 70 22.85 5.81 -5.83
N LEU A 71 21.62 5.66 -6.33
CA LEU A 71 21.41 5.28 -7.73
C LEU A 71 20.43 6.23 -8.43
N ARG A 72 20.91 6.67 -9.60
CA ARG A 72 20.40 7.68 -10.52
C ARG A 72 18.90 7.55 -10.82
N SER A 73 18.25 8.71 -11.01
CA SER A 73 17.05 9.00 -11.82
C SER A 73 15.73 8.23 -11.59
N ASP A 74 15.67 7.14 -10.83
CA ASP A 74 14.46 6.32 -10.75
C ASP A 74 13.59 6.69 -9.54
N VAL A 75 12.57 7.52 -9.76
CA VAL A 75 11.51 7.88 -8.80
C VAL A 75 10.46 6.76 -8.71
N ARG A 76 10.90 5.51 -8.65
CA ARG A 76 10.02 4.34 -8.57
C ARG A 76 9.73 3.96 -7.12
N TYR A 77 8.46 3.73 -6.81
CA TYR A 77 8.01 3.19 -5.53
C TYR A 77 8.41 1.72 -5.44
N LEU A 78 9.21 1.37 -4.43
CA LEU A 78 9.53 -0.03 -4.15
C LEU A 78 8.48 -0.61 -3.21
N HIS A 79 7.68 -1.52 -3.76
CA HIS A 79 6.70 -2.29 -3.02
C HIS A 79 7.34 -3.58 -2.53
N HIS A 80 7.08 -3.93 -1.27
CA HIS A 80 7.57 -5.15 -0.64
C HIS A 80 6.43 -5.79 0.14
N HIS A 81 5.89 -6.86 -0.43
CA HIS A 81 4.73 -7.55 0.10
C HIS A 81 5.10 -8.99 0.46
N LEU A 82 4.57 -9.46 1.58
CA LEU A 82 4.35 -10.87 1.82
C LEU A 82 2.90 -11.18 1.45
N VAL A 83 2.69 -12.14 0.57
CA VAL A 83 1.35 -12.56 0.16
C VAL A 83 1.11 -13.97 0.66
N ALA A 84 0.00 -14.14 1.37
CA ALA A 84 -0.51 -15.43 1.81
C ALA A 84 -1.86 -15.68 1.13
N ARG A 85 -1.94 -16.71 0.31
CA ARG A 85 -3.19 -17.21 -0.27
C ARG A 85 -3.59 -18.46 0.47
N LEU A 86 -4.87 -18.55 0.86
CA LEU A 86 -5.46 -19.71 1.51
C LEU A 86 -6.66 -20.19 0.71
N SER A 87 -6.86 -21.51 0.60
CA SER A 87 -8.08 -22.00 -0.06
C SER A 87 -9.30 -21.53 0.74
N PRO A 88 -10.35 -20.97 0.09
CA PRO A 88 -11.50 -20.40 0.80
C PRO A 88 -12.17 -21.41 1.74
N ASP A 89 -12.29 -22.66 1.30
CA ASP A 89 -12.86 -23.73 2.13
C ASP A 89 -12.04 -24.03 3.38
N TYR A 90 -10.71 -24.03 3.28
CA TYR A 90 -9.82 -24.20 4.42
C TYR A 90 -9.95 -23.04 5.40
N LEU A 91 -9.90 -21.80 4.90
CA LEU A 91 -10.02 -20.61 5.71
C LEU A 91 -11.38 -20.55 6.43
N ARG A 92 -12.48 -20.84 5.72
CA ARG A 92 -13.82 -20.87 6.30
C ARG A 92 -13.92 -21.90 7.42
N ARG A 93 -13.36 -23.10 7.23
CA ARG A 93 -13.33 -24.13 8.29
C ARG A 93 -12.55 -23.69 9.52
N LEU A 94 -11.42 -23.00 9.34
CA LEU A 94 -10.63 -22.46 10.46
C LEU A 94 -11.39 -21.37 11.24
N LEU A 95 -12.11 -20.49 10.53
CA LEU A 95 -12.78 -19.34 11.12
C LEU A 95 -14.19 -19.64 11.65
N ALA A 96 -14.86 -20.69 11.17
CA ALA A 96 -16.24 -21.01 11.53
C ALA A 96 -16.48 -21.12 13.06
N PRO A 97 -15.61 -21.79 13.86
CA PRO A 97 -15.77 -21.83 15.32
C PRO A 97 -15.71 -20.46 15.98
N GLU A 98 -14.95 -19.53 15.37
CA GLU A 98 -14.71 -18.18 15.87
C GLU A 98 -15.57 -17.12 15.17
N SER A 99 -16.62 -17.52 14.43
CA SER A 99 -17.42 -16.63 13.57
C SER A 99 -17.98 -15.39 14.27
N ALA A 100 -18.15 -15.42 15.59
CA ALA A 100 -18.54 -14.29 16.42
C ALA A 100 -17.46 -13.19 16.54
N ARG A 101 -16.18 -13.57 16.48
CA ARG A 101 -15.01 -12.72 16.74
C ARG A 101 -14.27 -12.29 15.47
N VAL A 102 -14.58 -12.92 14.34
CA VAL A 102 -14.00 -12.58 13.03
C VAL A 102 -14.30 -11.12 12.69
N LEU A 103 -13.32 -10.46 12.09
CA LEU A 103 -13.43 -9.12 11.51
C LEU A 103 -14.73 -8.93 10.71
N PRO A 104 -15.40 -7.76 10.83
CA PRO A 104 -16.66 -7.48 10.15
C PRO A 104 -16.64 -7.77 8.64
N GLU A 105 -15.53 -7.46 7.96
CA GLU A 105 -15.32 -7.64 6.52
C GLU A 105 -15.40 -9.12 6.09
N LEU A 106 -15.12 -10.04 7.01
CA LEU A 106 -15.11 -11.48 6.76
C LEU A 106 -16.36 -12.18 7.31
N GLN A 107 -17.22 -11.49 8.06
CA GLN A 107 -18.43 -12.10 8.61
C GLN A 107 -19.36 -12.68 7.53
N PRO A 108 -19.65 -12.00 6.40
CA PRO A 108 -20.47 -12.58 5.34
C PRO A 108 -19.86 -13.86 4.73
N PHE A 109 -18.54 -13.89 4.58
CA PHE A 109 -17.81 -15.05 4.04
C PHE A 109 -17.88 -16.26 4.99
N VAL A 110 -17.75 -16.02 6.30
CA VAL A 110 -17.73 -17.06 7.33
C VAL A 110 -19.13 -17.55 7.70
N ARG A 111 -20.10 -16.64 7.86
CA ARG A 111 -21.45 -16.94 8.37
C ARG A 111 -22.46 -17.27 7.28
N ASP A 112 -22.44 -16.50 6.20
CA ASP A 112 -23.50 -16.51 5.19
C ASP A 112 -23.09 -17.28 3.91
N GLY A 113 -21.85 -17.79 3.88
CA GLY A 113 -21.31 -18.52 2.74
C GLY A 113 -21.01 -17.63 1.53
N ALA A 114 -20.99 -16.31 1.71
CA ALA A 114 -20.60 -15.37 0.67
C ALA A 114 -19.19 -15.71 0.14
N PRO A 115 -18.86 -15.32 -1.11
CA PRO A 115 -17.50 -15.45 -1.62
C PRO A 115 -16.51 -14.60 -0.80
N PHE A 116 -15.24 -15.01 -0.77
CA PHE A 116 -14.20 -14.25 -0.10
C PHE A 116 -14.00 -12.89 -0.81
N PRO A 117 -13.79 -11.78 -0.07
CA PRO A 117 -13.44 -10.51 -0.69
C PRO A 117 -12.11 -10.63 -1.43
N ARG A 118 -12.06 -10.27 -2.73
CA ARG A 118 -10.95 -10.55 -3.66
C ARG A 118 -9.54 -10.53 -3.04
N THR A 119 -9.17 -9.42 -2.40
CA THR A 119 -7.89 -9.29 -1.71
C THR A 119 -8.07 -8.48 -0.42
N LEU A 120 -7.47 -8.94 0.68
CA LEU A 120 -7.40 -8.22 1.95
C LEU A 120 -5.99 -7.72 2.21
N TYR A 121 -5.85 -6.41 2.41
CA TYR A 121 -4.58 -5.81 2.79
C TYR A 121 -4.54 -5.67 4.30
N LEU A 122 -3.50 -6.23 4.90
CA LEU A 122 -3.29 -6.23 6.33
C LEU A 122 -2.15 -5.26 6.65
N LEU A 123 -2.45 -4.24 7.46
CA LEU A 123 -1.41 -3.39 8.02
C LEU A 123 -0.67 -4.13 9.14
N VAL A 124 0.65 -4.15 9.04
CA VAL A 124 1.55 -4.84 9.97
C VAL A 124 2.09 -3.86 11.01
N ASP A 125 1.20 -3.14 11.69
CA ASP A 125 1.57 -2.19 12.76
C ASP A 125 1.68 -2.89 14.13
N ASN A 126 1.04 -4.05 14.29
CA ASN A 126 1.13 -4.87 15.51
C ASN A 126 2.50 -5.59 15.56
N PRO A 127 3.29 -5.45 16.64
CA PRO A 127 4.61 -6.11 16.76
C PRO A 127 4.58 -7.64 16.72
N LEU A 128 3.53 -8.27 17.22
CA LEU A 128 3.34 -9.72 17.16
C LEU A 128 3.06 -10.17 15.72
N LEU A 129 2.18 -9.46 15.01
CA LEU A 129 1.94 -9.73 13.59
C LEU A 129 3.21 -9.49 12.77
N HIS A 130 3.98 -8.45 13.09
CA HIS A 130 5.28 -8.21 12.50
C HIS A 130 6.21 -9.42 12.67
N GLY A 131 6.32 -9.96 13.89
CA GLY A 131 7.10 -11.16 14.17
C GLY A 131 6.63 -12.39 13.39
N VAL A 132 5.31 -12.56 13.16
CA VAL A 132 4.79 -13.63 12.28
C VAL A 132 5.27 -13.45 10.86
N VAL A 133 5.19 -12.23 10.34
CA VAL A 133 5.61 -11.92 8.98
C VAL A 133 7.11 -12.11 8.80
N GLU A 134 7.93 -11.58 9.70
CA GLU A 134 9.38 -11.77 9.65
C GLU A 134 9.74 -13.26 9.67
N SER A 135 9.06 -14.04 10.52
CA SER A 135 9.22 -15.49 10.58
C SER A 135 8.87 -16.19 9.26
N LEU A 136 7.83 -15.72 8.55
CA LEU A 136 7.42 -16.27 7.25
C LEU A 136 8.43 -15.95 6.14
N LEU A 137 9.05 -14.76 6.17
CA LEU A 137 10.08 -14.33 5.23
C LEU A 137 11.44 -15.02 5.46
N MET A 138 11.76 -15.26 6.73
CA MET A 138 13.02 -15.80 7.19
C MET A 138 12.77 -17.07 8.02
N PRO A 139 12.30 -18.16 7.38
CA PRO A 139 12.03 -19.41 8.09
C PRO A 139 13.32 -20.04 8.62
N PRO A 140 13.24 -20.90 9.66
CA PRO A 140 14.37 -21.70 10.10
C PRO A 140 15.00 -22.49 8.95
N PRO A 141 16.35 -22.58 8.86
CA PRO A 141 17.02 -23.27 7.76
C PRO A 141 16.92 -24.79 7.83
N VAL A 142 16.44 -25.34 8.97
CA VAL A 142 16.35 -26.77 9.25
C VAL A 142 15.01 -27.11 9.89
N GLY A 143 14.57 -28.36 9.72
CA GLY A 143 13.31 -28.86 10.26
C GLY A 143 12.16 -28.89 9.26
N SER A 144 10.94 -29.13 9.74
CA SER A 144 9.77 -29.26 8.88
C SER A 144 9.22 -27.88 8.50
N LEU A 145 9.61 -27.38 7.33
CA LEU A 145 9.05 -26.15 6.75
C LEU A 145 7.52 -26.24 6.61
N ARG A 146 6.99 -27.43 6.29
CA ARG A 146 5.54 -27.65 6.21
C ARG A 146 4.82 -27.26 7.51
N LEU A 147 5.26 -27.85 8.63
CA LEU A 147 4.64 -27.58 9.93
C LEU A 147 4.89 -26.14 10.39
N PHE A 148 6.06 -25.58 10.09
CA PHE A 148 6.39 -24.19 10.39
C PHE A 148 5.44 -23.21 9.69
N TYR A 149 5.31 -23.32 8.36
CA TYR A 149 4.42 -22.46 7.59
C TYR A 149 2.95 -22.67 7.94
N GLU A 150 2.50 -23.92 8.12
CA GLU A 150 1.13 -24.20 8.57
C GLU A 150 0.83 -23.59 9.94
N GLY A 151 1.78 -23.66 10.89
CA GLY A 151 1.65 -23.05 12.20
C GLY A 151 1.60 -21.51 12.11
N LYS A 152 2.50 -20.91 11.34
CA LYS A 152 2.56 -19.45 11.15
C LYS A 152 1.35 -18.90 10.39
N LEU A 153 0.82 -19.64 9.42
CA LEU A 153 -0.42 -19.27 8.73
C LEU A 153 -1.63 -19.34 9.66
N ARG A 154 -1.68 -20.30 10.59
CA ARG A 154 -2.73 -20.32 11.62
C ARG A 154 -2.59 -19.16 12.59
N GLU A 155 -1.36 -18.79 12.95
CA GLU A 155 -1.09 -17.60 13.76
C GLU A 155 -1.58 -16.33 13.05
N LEU A 156 -1.25 -16.16 11.76
CA LEU A 156 -1.75 -15.09 10.90
C LEU A 156 -3.30 -15.06 10.85
N VAL A 157 -3.95 -16.21 10.65
CA VAL A 157 -5.42 -16.31 10.61
C VAL A 157 -6.03 -15.97 11.98
N ALA A 158 -5.37 -16.31 13.08
CA ALA A 158 -5.85 -15.99 14.43
C ALA A 158 -5.92 -14.47 14.66
N PHE A 159 -5.00 -13.69 14.07
CA PHE A 159 -5.09 -12.23 14.10
C PHE A 159 -6.39 -11.70 13.49
N LEU A 160 -6.97 -12.37 12.49
CA LEU A 160 -8.28 -12.01 11.93
C LEU A 160 -9.45 -12.15 12.95
N CYS A 161 -9.21 -12.75 14.12
CA CYS A 161 -10.17 -12.89 15.21
C CYS A 161 -9.88 -11.96 16.40
N PHE A 162 -8.75 -11.25 16.41
CA PHE A 162 -8.36 -10.34 17.50
C PHE A 162 -8.77 -8.88 17.26
N ALA A 163 -9.47 -8.59 16.15
CA ALA A 163 -9.71 -7.22 15.66
C ALA A 163 -8.43 -6.41 15.40
N GLU A 164 -7.30 -7.11 15.31
CA GLU A 164 -5.96 -6.62 14.94
C GLU A 164 -5.41 -7.66 13.97
N PRO A 165 -5.13 -7.39 12.69
CA PRO A 165 -4.78 -6.10 12.09
C PRO A 165 -5.96 -5.25 11.64
N GLU A 166 -5.71 -3.96 11.50
CA GLU A 166 -6.58 -3.08 10.72
C GLU A 166 -6.62 -3.58 9.26
N VAL A 167 -7.80 -4.06 8.81
CA VAL A 167 -7.98 -4.60 7.45
C VAL A 167 -8.48 -3.54 6.49
N VAL A 168 -7.80 -3.42 5.36
CA VAL A 168 -8.27 -2.67 4.21
C VAL A 168 -8.73 -3.69 3.17
N ALA A 169 -10.05 -3.87 3.06
CA ALA A 169 -10.62 -4.61 1.95
C ALA A 169 -10.42 -3.78 0.69
N VAL A 170 -9.57 -4.25 -0.24
CA VAL A 170 -9.38 -3.58 -1.53
C VAL A 170 -10.52 -4.01 -2.43
N GLN A 171 -11.64 -3.31 -2.27
CA GLN A 171 -12.77 -3.35 -3.20
C GLN A 171 -12.81 -2.10 -4.09
N ASP A 172 -11.78 -1.24 -4.03
CA ASP A 172 -11.91 0.19 -4.32
C ASP A 172 -10.75 0.82 -5.11
N ASP A 173 -10.04 0.06 -5.94
CA ASP A 173 -9.00 0.63 -6.81
C ASP A 173 -9.53 1.83 -7.61
N ALA A 174 -10.80 1.77 -8.05
CA ALA A 174 -11.48 2.87 -8.73
C ALA A 174 -11.71 4.10 -7.84
N ARG A 175 -12.13 3.91 -6.58
CA ARG A 175 -12.36 5.03 -5.64
C ARG A 175 -11.04 5.65 -5.19
N LEU A 176 -10.02 4.82 -4.95
CA LEU A 176 -8.70 5.32 -4.61
C LEU A 176 -8.05 6.05 -5.80
N ARG A 177 -8.21 5.54 -7.03
CA ARG A 177 -7.79 6.23 -8.24
C ARG A 177 -8.48 7.58 -8.39
N ASP A 178 -9.81 7.66 -8.21
CA ASP A 178 -10.55 8.93 -8.21
C ASP A 178 -10.00 9.90 -7.14
N ALA A 179 -9.70 9.40 -5.93
CA ALA A 179 -9.11 10.21 -4.88
C ALA A 179 -7.71 10.74 -5.23
N LEU A 180 -6.86 9.94 -5.87
CA LEU A 180 -5.53 10.36 -6.30
C LEU A 180 -5.59 11.38 -7.44
N GLU A 181 -6.43 11.12 -8.45
CA GLU A 181 -6.68 12.05 -9.56
C GLU A 181 -7.22 13.39 -9.03
N TYR A 182 -8.14 13.33 -8.07
CA TYR A 182 -8.66 14.52 -7.42
C TYR A 182 -7.55 15.33 -6.74
N LEU A 183 -6.66 14.71 -5.96
CA LEU A 183 -5.54 15.43 -5.34
C LEU A 183 -4.59 16.05 -6.36
N GLN A 184 -4.35 15.37 -7.48
CA GLN A 184 -3.52 15.91 -8.57
C GLN A 184 -4.16 17.14 -9.21
N GLN A 185 -5.47 17.12 -9.44
CA GLN A 185 -6.20 18.23 -10.05
C GLN A 185 -6.44 19.40 -9.09
N HIS A 186 -6.49 19.13 -7.78
CA HIS A 186 -6.87 20.11 -6.75
C HIS A 186 -5.76 20.37 -5.72
N LEU A 187 -4.49 20.27 -6.13
CA LEU A 187 -3.36 20.41 -5.20
C LEU A 187 -3.31 21.77 -4.49
N SER A 188 -3.85 22.84 -5.07
CA SER A 188 -3.87 24.17 -4.46
C SER A 188 -5.04 24.40 -3.49
N ASP A 189 -6.03 23.49 -3.45
CA ASP A 189 -7.20 23.63 -2.58
C ASP A 189 -6.81 23.37 -1.11
N PRO A 190 -7.05 24.31 -0.18
CA PRO A 190 -6.77 24.11 1.24
C PRO A 190 -7.61 22.98 1.86
N ASN A 191 -8.77 22.66 1.27
CA ASN A 191 -9.69 21.63 1.74
C ASN A 191 -9.54 20.29 0.99
N ALA A 192 -8.51 20.14 0.15
CA ALA A 192 -8.31 18.95 -0.68
C ALA A 192 -8.36 17.63 0.13
N LEU A 193 -7.71 17.59 1.29
CA LEU A 193 -7.65 16.40 2.15
C LEU A 193 -9.02 16.00 2.72
N GLN A 194 -9.83 17.00 3.11
CA GLN A 194 -11.19 16.74 3.59
C GLN A 194 -12.05 16.20 2.46
N LYS A 195 -12.04 16.87 1.30
CA LYS A 195 -12.84 16.48 0.14
C LYS A 195 -12.48 15.10 -0.40
N VAL A 196 -11.21 14.70 -0.32
CA VAL A 196 -10.80 13.32 -0.64
C VAL A 196 -11.47 12.30 0.28
N SER A 197 -11.49 12.53 1.59
CA SER A 197 -12.13 11.59 2.51
C SER A 197 -13.64 11.46 2.24
N GLU A 198 -14.30 12.57 1.92
CA GLU A 198 -15.71 12.61 1.53
C GLU A 198 -15.97 11.84 0.22
N ARG A 199 -15.11 12.02 -0.79
CA ARG A 199 -15.20 11.29 -2.08
C ARG A 199 -15.02 9.79 -1.94
N LEU A 200 -14.15 9.36 -1.04
CA LEU A 200 -13.95 7.96 -0.73
C LEU A 200 -15.14 7.36 0.06
N CYS A 201 -16.05 8.19 0.56
CA CYS A 201 -17.11 7.82 1.50
C CYS A 201 -16.55 7.18 2.78
N VAL A 202 -15.40 7.67 3.25
CA VAL A 202 -14.72 7.14 4.44
C VAL A 202 -14.37 8.25 5.41
N SER A 203 -14.20 7.90 6.69
CA SER A 203 -13.69 8.84 7.68
C SER A 203 -12.25 9.29 7.35
N PRO A 204 -11.79 10.47 7.82
CA PRO A 204 -10.41 10.92 7.63
C PRO A 204 -9.36 9.90 8.10
N ARG A 205 -9.64 9.18 9.19
CA ARG A 205 -8.77 8.11 9.70
C ARG A 205 -8.69 6.93 8.72
N GLN A 206 -9.83 6.49 8.17
CA GLN A 206 -9.85 5.44 7.16
C GLN A 206 -9.19 5.88 5.85
N CYS A 207 -9.32 7.15 5.45
CA CYS A 207 -8.62 7.72 4.30
C CYS A 207 -7.09 7.70 4.51
N GLN A 208 -6.62 8.14 5.68
CA GLN A 208 -5.19 8.04 6.02
C GLN A 208 -4.68 6.61 5.91
N ARG A 209 -5.45 5.67 6.43
CA ARG A 209 -5.13 4.25 6.41
C ARG A 209 -5.09 3.67 5.00
N LEU A 210 -6.07 3.99 4.15
CA LEU A 210 -6.13 3.57 2.75
C LEU A 210 -4.88 4.01 1.99
N PHE A 211 -4.50 5.28 2.13
CA PHE A 211 -3.28 5.80 1.53
C PHE A 211 -2.02 5.12 2.08
N ARG A 212 -1.93 4.86 3.38
CA ARG A 212 -0.76 4.16 3.93
C ARG A 212 -0.61 2.74 3.37
N VAL A 213 -1.71 2.01 3.26
CA VAL A 213 -1.73 0.66 2.68
C VAL A 213 -1.35 0.67 1.21
N ALA A 214 -1.99 1.54 0.43
CA ALA A 214 -1.87 1.53 -1.02
C ALA A 214 -0.59 2.22 -1.50
N MET A 215 -0.29 3.38 -0.91
CA MET A 215 0.70 4.33 -1.40
C MET A 215 1.96 4.37 -0.54
N GLY A 216 1.97 3.69 0.61
CA GLY A 216 3.09 3.78 1.54
C GLY A 216 3.29 5.20 2.08
N CYS A 217 2.24 6.04 2.14
CA CYS A 217 2.27 7.40 2.68
C CYS A 217 0.88 7.85 3.12
N SER A 218 0.77 8.93 3.89
CA SER A 218 -0.51 9.57 4.21
C SER A 218 -1.00 10.45 3.04
N PRO A 219 -2.32 10.77 2.98
CA PRO A 219 -2.86 11.68 1.98
C PRO A 219 -2.18 13.07 2.00
N SER A 220 -1.79 13.54 3.19
CA SER A 220 -1.06 14.80 3.37
C SER A 220 0.36 14.78 2.84
N GLU A 221 1.07 13.66 3.01
CA GLU A 221 2.42 13.47 2.47
C GLU A 221 2.36 13.37 0.95
N TYR A 222 1.41 12.60 0.41
CA TYR A 222 1.17 12.51 -1.03
C TYR A 222 0.87 13.88 -1.65
N LEU A 223 -0.06 14.64 -1.06
CA LEU A 223 -0.37 16.01 -1.50
C LEU A 223 0.86 16.93 -1.42
N THR A 224 1.66 16.82 -0.36
CA THR A 224 2.90 17.59 -0.23
C THR A 224 3.88 17.27 -1.36
N GLU A 225 4.09 16.00 -1.67
CA GLU A 225 4.96 15.58 -2.78
C GLU A 225 4.47 16.11 -4.13
N LEU A 226 3.15 16.05 -4.40
CA LEU A 226 2.55 16.62 -5.62
C LEU A 226 2.83 18.12 -5.73
N ARG A 227 2.63 18.88 -4.65
CA ARG A 227 2.89 20.32 -4.62
C ARG A 227 4.34 20.65 -4.87
N LEU A 228 5.26 19.91 -4.23
CA LEU A 228 6.71 20.13 -4.36
C LEU A 228 7.20 19.81 -5.76
N ARG A 229 6.73 18.71 -6.37
CA ARG A 229 7.05 18.38 -7.77
C ARG A 229 6.54 19.44 -8.74
N ARG A 230 5.27 19.86 -8.59
CA ARG A 230 4.70 20.94 -9.40
C ARG A 230 5.50 22.23 -9.25
N ALA A 231 5.89 22.58 -8.02
CA ALA A 231 6.72 23.75 -7.77
C ALA A 231 8.10 23.63 -8.43
N ALA A 232 8.74 22.46 -8.38
CA ALA A 232 10.01 22.22 -9.06
C ALA A 232 9.90 22.41 -10.57
N THR A 233 8.82 21.89 -11.19
CA THR A 233 8.53 22.11 -12.61
C THR A 233 8.37 23.60 -12.92
N LEU A 234 7.53 24.32 -12.18
CA LEU A 234 7.30 25.75 -12.37
C LEU A 234 8.58 26.58 -12.18
N LEU A 235 9.45 26.19 -11.25
CA LEU A 235 10.72 26.88 -10.99
C LEU A 235 11.66 26.85 -12.20
N VAL A 236 11.62 25.77 -13.00
CA VAL A 236 12.49 25.55 -14.15
C VAL A 236 11.82 25.98 -15.47
N SER A 237 10.50 25.82 -15.58
CA SER A 237 9.78 26.07 -16.83
C SER A 237 9.17 27.48 -16.95
N THR A 238 9.19 28.29 -15.87
CA THR A 238 8.56 29.61 -15.85
C THR A 238 9.41 30.68 -15.17
N ASN A 239 9.04 31.94 -15.39
CA ASN A 239 9.65 33.11 -14.75
C ASN A 239 8.90 33.57 -13.48
N LEU A 240 7.91 32.82 -13.00
CA LEU A 240 7.14 33.18 -11.80
C LEU A 240 8.08 33.37 -10.60
N SER A 241 7.79 34.31 -9.71
CA SER A 241 8.50 34.45 -8.45
C SER A 241 8.29 33.22 -7.56
N VAL A 242 9.22 32.99 -6.63
CA VAL A 242 9.09 31.88 -5.66
C VAL A 242 7.80 32.03 -4.82
N SER A 243 7.37 33.26 -4.56
CA SER A 243 6.13 33.54 -3.82
C SER A 243 4.88 33.19 -4.62
N GLU A 244 4.85 33.53 -5.91
CA GLU A 244 3.75 33.15 -6.81
C GLU A 244 3.67 31.64 -6.95
N ILE A 245 4.80 30.96 -7.11
CA ILE A 245 4.85 29.49 -7.19
C ILE A 245 4.34 28.84 -5.89
N ALA A 246 4.73 29.37 -4.72
CA ALA A 246 4.26 28.87 -3.44
C ALA A 246 2.73 28.95 -3.32
N LEU A 247 2.14 30.09 -3.73
CA LEU A 247 0.69 30.27 -3.73
C LEU A 247 0.00 29.36 -4.76
N GLU A 248 0.55 29.26 -5.97
CA GLU A 248 0.04 28.43 -7.07
C GLU A 248 -0.04 26.95 -6.67
N VAL A 249 0.93 26.46 -5.90
CA VAL A 249 0.93 25.08 -5.39
C VAL A 249 0.23 24.92 -4.03
N GLY A 250 -0.46 25.94 -3.53
CA GLY A 250 -1.31 25.83 -2.34
C GLY A 250 -0.61 26.06 -0.99
N TYR A 251 0.56 26.70 -0.96
CA TYR A 251 1.19 27.15 0.29
C TYR A 251 0.83 28.60 0.61
N LEU A 252 0.27 28.82 1.78
CA LEU A 252 -0.04 30.16 2.30
C LEU A 252 1.19 30.88 2.90
N SER A 253 2.27 30.14 3.20
CA SER A 253 3.49 30.69 3.81
C SER A 253 4.72 30.33 2.97
N LEU A 254 5.39 31.36 2.45
CA LEU A 254 6.63 31.24 1.69
C LEU A 254 7.75 30.60 2.51
N SER A 255 7.83 30.93 3.81
CA SER A 255 8.82 30.36 4.72
C SER A 255 8.60 28.87 4.92
N HIS A 256 7.34 28.45 5.09
CA HIS A 256 6.99 27.04 5.21
C HIS A 256 7.31 26.27 3.92
N PHE A 257 6.88 26.79 2.78
CA PHE A 257 7.18 26.23 1.46
C PHE A 257 8.69 26.08 1.25
N SER A 258 9.47 27.13 1.51
CA SER A 258 10.92 27.12 1.27
C SER A 258 11.65 26.10 2.16
N ARG A 259 11.19 25.92 3.40
CA ARG A 259 11.73 24.91 4.33
C ARG A 259 11.47 23.50 3.80
N VAL A 260 10.21 23.17 3.53
CA VAL A 260 9.79 21.83 3.07
C VAL A 260 10.42 21.50 1.71
N PHE A 261 10.50 22.46 0.80
CA PHE A 261 11.18 22.29 -0.50
C PHE A 261 12.67 21.98 -0.32
N ARG A 262 13.35 22.68 0.59
CA ARG A 262 14.77 22.43 0.89
C ARG A 262 14.99 21.07 1.55
N GLU A 263 14.13 20.66 2.47
CA GLU A 263 14.18 19.33 3.08
C GLU A 263 14.08 18.25 2.01
N ARG A 264 13.17 18.42 1.05
CA ARG A 264 12.95 17.47 -0.04
C ARG A 264 14.06 17.41 -1.09
N PHE A 265 14.51 18.56 -1.59
CA PHE A 265 15.43 18.66 -2.73
C PHE A 265 16.87 19.03 -2.35
N GLY A 266 17.16 19.21 -1.06
CA GLY A 266 18.48 19.61 -0.54
C GLY A 266 18.88 21.07 -0.82
N LYS A 267 18.06 21.83 -1.57
CA LYS A 267 18.35 23.21 -2.01
C LYS A 267 17.12 24.09 -1.82
N THR A 268 17.33 25.39 -1.60
CA THR A 268 16.22 26.35 -1.57
C THR A 268 15.59 26.49 -2.96
N PRO A 269 14.31 26.89 -3.07
CA PRO A 269 13.65 27.10 -4.38
C PRO A 269 14.45 28.00 -5.33
N ARG A 270 15.01 29.10 -4.82
CA ARG A 270 15.82 30.03 -5.60
C ARG A 270 17.12 29.38 -6.10
N ALA A 271 17.81 28.62 -5.25
CA ALA A 271 19.01 27.91 -5.64
C ALA A 271 18.71 26.78 -6.65
N PHE A 272 17.57 26.10 -6.49
CA PHE A 272 17.11 25.06 -7.40
C PHE A 272 16.87 25.59 -8.82
N ARG A 273 16.28 26.79 -8.96
CA ARG A 273 16.09 27.45 -10.26
C ARG A 273 17.40 27.68 -11.03
N HIS A 274 18.46 28.10 -10.35
CA HIS A 274 19.74 28.41 -11.00
C HIS A 274 20.62 27.18 -11.25
N ALA A 275 20.37 26.07 -10.56
CA ALA A 275 21.11 24.84 -10.69
C ALA A 275 20.18 23.63 -10.52
N PRO A 276 19.30 23.38 -11.50
CA PRO A 276 18.43 22.21 -11.47
C PRO A 276 19.31 20.97 -11.49
N THR A 277 19.10 20.10 -10.51
CA THR A 277 19.90 18.87 -10.35
C THR A 277 19.15 17.66 -10.91
N VAL A 278 17.90 17.85 -11.30
CA VAL A 278 16.92 16.87 -11.76
C VAL A 278 16.41 17.36 -13.11
N LYS A 279 16.29 16.48 -14.10
CA LYS A 279 15.77 16.87 -15.42
C LYS A 279 14.25 17.10 -15.34
N VAL A 280 13.71 18.03 -16.12
CA VAL A 280 12.27 18.36 -16.09
C VAL A 280 11.40 17.14 -16.44
N ASP A 281 11.89 16.28 -17.34
CA ASP A 281 11.23 15.03 -17.74
C ASP A 281 11.12 14.02 -16.58
N GLU A 282 11.95 14.14 -15.54
CA GLU A 282 11.92 13.28 -14.34
C GLU A 282 10.95 13.81 -13.27
N LEU A 283 10.39 15.02 -13.45
CA LEU A 283 9.47 15.66 -12.51
C LEU A 283 7.99 15.49 -12.90
N THR A 284 7.72 14.94 -14.09
CA THR A 284 6.37 14.72 -14.60
C THR A 284 5.87 13.34 -14.21
N LEU A 285 4.78 13.28 -13.44
CA LEU A 285 3.96 12.07 -13.34
C LEU A 285 3.27 11.91 -14.70
N LYS A 286 3.58 10.82 -15.42
CA LYS A 286 2.81 10.42 -16.60
C LYS A 286 1.47 9.84 -16.18
#